data_AF-A0A7R9JYF1-F1
#
_entry.id   AF-A0A7R9JYF1-F1
#
_cell.length_a   1.000
_cell.length_b   1.000
_cell.length_c   1.000
_cell.angle_alpha   90.00
_cell.angle_beta   90.00
_cell.angle_gamma   90.00
#
_symmetry.space_group_name_H-M   'P 1'
#
loop_
_entity.id
_entity.type
_entity.pdbx_description
1 polymer ?
#
loop_
_entity_poly.entity_id
_entity_poly.type
_entity_poly.pdbx_seq_one_letter_code
_entity_poly.pdbx_strand_id
1 'polypeptide(L)'
;MRTCKGAWFSSRSVLVPLLLFSMFSTNLAEGEEACETLPSELHIIKEEFDELGRLQRTCNSEVSVNKCEGACNSQVQPSVITPTGFLKECYCCRESFLRERVITLTHCYDPDGGRLTKEGQSTMDIKLREPAECKCFKCGDFSR
;
A
#
# COMPACT_ATOMS: atom_id res chain seq x y z
N MET A 1 -10.47 -28.16 -21.11
CA MET A 1 -9.98 -29.56 -21.06
C MET A 1 -8.85 -29.63 -20.04
N ARG A 2 -9.06 -30.31 -18.90
CA ARG A 2 -8.00 -30.57 -17.91
C ARG A 2 -7.43 -31.95 -18.19
N THR A 3 -6.11 -32.07 -18.36
CA THR A 3 -5.43 -33.36 -18.45
C THR A 3 -5.01 -33.80 -17.04
N CYS A 4 -5.78 -34.71 -16.45
CA CYS A 4 -5.30 -35.52 -15.33
C CYS A 4 -4.30 -36.55 -15.86
N LYS A 5 -3.02 -36.43 -15.53
CA LYS A 5 -2.07 -37.54 -15.73
C LYS A 5 -2.25 -38.54 -14.59
N GLY A 6 -2.92 -39.65 -14.88
CA GLY A 6 -2.89 -40.84 -14.05
C GLY A 6 -1.52 -41.50 -14.12
N ALA A 7 -0.84 -41.60 -12.98
CA ALA A 7 0.41 -42.34 -12.86
C ALA A 7 0.10 -43.84 -12.81
N TRP A 8 0.55 -44.57 -13.82
CA TRP A 8 0.59 -46.03 -13.84
C TRP A 8 1.81 -46.47 -13.03
N PHE A 9 1.61 -47.02 -11.83
CA PHE A 9 2.65 -47.70 -11.06
C PHE A 9 2.36 -49.21 -11.10
N SER A 10 3.17 -49.97 -11.85
CA SER A 10 3.23 -51.42 -11.74
C SER A 10 4.68 -51.85 -11.48
N SER A 11 4.90 -52.16 -10.20
CA SER A 11 5.81 -53.16 -9.62
C SER A 11 6.97 -53.67 -10.49
N ARG A 12 8.19 -53.36 -10.07
CA ARG A 12 9.17 -54.38 -9.64
C ARG A 12 10.34 -53.76 -8.88
N SER A 13 10.48 -54.20 -7.63
CA SER A 13 11.56 -53.88 -6.69
C SER A 13 12.94 -54.23 -7.22
N VAL A 14 13.88 -53.29 -7.13
CA VAL A 14 15.28 -53.55 -6.81
C VAL A 14 15.74 -52.46 -5.84
N LEU A 15 16.04 -52.88 -4.61
CA LEU A 15 16.74 -52.15 -3.57
C LEU A 15 18.14 -51.75 -4.04
N VAL A 16 18.71 -50.68 -3.44
CA VAL A 16 20.15 -50.26 -3.33
C VAL A 16 20.38 -48.81 -3.83
N PRO A 17 21.16 -47.94 -3.14
CA PRO A 17 21.06 -47.42 -1.78
C PRO A 17 21.07 -45.86 -1.77
N LEU A 18 21.11 -45.25 -0.58
CA LEU A 18 21.21 -43.81 -0.32
C LEU A 18 22.38 -43.12 -1.05
N LEU A 19 22.17 -41.85 -1.44
CA LEU A 19 23.09 -40.68 -1.34
C LEU A 19 23.13 -39.69 -2.53
N LEU A 20 22.13 -39.60 -3.40
CA LEU A 20 22.01 -38.46 -4.35
C LEU A 20 20.55 -38.05 -4.64
N PHE A 21 19.73 -37.93 -3.59
CA PHE A 21 18.47 -37.18 -3.71
C PHE A 21 18.79 -35.70 -3.47
N SER A 22 19.37 -35.05 -4.49
CA SER A 22 19.56 -33.60 -4.47
C SER A 22 18.21 -32.94 -4.30
N MET A 23 18.10 -32.10 -3.27
CA MET A 23 16.92 -31.37 -2.87
C MET A 23 16.26 -30.66 -4.07
N PHE A 24 15.18 -31.23 -4.59
CA PHE A 24 14.16 -30.45 -5.27
C PHE A 24 13.21 -29.91 -4.20
N SER A 25 13.67 -28.89 -3.48
CA SER A 25 12.75 -27.99 -2.78
C SER A 25 12.00 -27.23 -3.86
N THR A 26 10.80 -27.71 -4.23
CA THR A 26 9.84 -26.85 -4.91
C THR A 26 9.49 -25.74 -3.92
N ASN A 27 10.12 -24.58 -4.05
CA ASN A 27 9.56 -23.34 -3.52
C ASN A 27 8.25 -23.12 -4.29
N LEU A 28 7.16 -23.69 -3.77
CA LEU A 28 5.85 -23.15 -4.08
C LEU A 28 5.86 -21.78 -3.42
N ALA A 29 6.13 -20.74 -4.21
CA ALA A 29 5.91 -19.37 -3.80
C ALA A 29 4.40 -19.22 -3.63
N GLU A 30 3.87 -19.70 -2.52
CA GLU A 30 2.66 -19.16 -1.93
C GLU A 30 2.98 -17.69 -1.75
N GLY A 31 2.37 -16.82 -2.57
CA GLY A 31 2.67 -15.39 -2.53
C GLY A 31 2.47 -14.91 -1.11
N GLU A 32 3.57 -14.58 -0.42
CA GLU A 32 3.51 -14.06 0.93
C GLU A 32 2.61 -12.82 0.89
N GLU A 33 1.54 -12.83 1.69
CA GLU A 33 0.74 -11.62 1.91
C GLU A 33 1.61 -10.62 2.67
N ALA A 34 2.28 -9.75 1.92
CA ALA A 34 3.08 -8.68 2.47
C ALA A 34 2.34 -7.36 2.23
N CYS A 35 1.56 -6.91 3.21
CA CYS A 35 0.97 -5.58 3.25
C CYS A 35 1.65 -4.78 4.37
N GLU A 36 2.35 -3.72 3.99
CA GLU A 36 3.26 -2.99 4.86
C GLU A 36 2.94 -1.49 4.90
N THR A 37 3.35 -0.86 6.01
CA THR A 37 3.34 0.59 6.16
C THR A 37 4.74 1.11 5.90
N LEU A 38 4.92 1.82 4.79
CA LEU A 38 6.23 2.31 4.34
C LEU A 38 6.26 3.83 4.29
N PRO A 39 7.40 4.48 4.54
CA PRO A 39 7.56 5.91 4.33
C PRO A 39 7.61 6.26 2.83
N SER A 40 7.13 7.45 2.48
CA SER A 40 7.22 8.03 1.13
C SER A 40 7.41 9.53 1.21
N GLU A 41 8.23 10.09 0.32
CA GLU A 41 8.45 11.54 0.26
C GLU A 41 7.34 12.23 -0.54
N LEU A 42 6.77 13.29 0.04
CA LEU A 42 5.74 14.11 -0.59
C LEU A 42 6.17 15.57 -0.59
N HIS A 43 6.05 16.22 -1.75
CA HIS A 43 6.17 17.68 -1.86
C HIS A 43 4.82 18.33 -1.57
N ILE A 44 4.72 19.04 -0.45
CA ILE A 44 3.48 19.66 0.02
C ILE A 44 3.56 21.17 -0.22
N ILE A 45 2.51 21.72 -0.83
CA ILE A 45 2.32 23.15 -1.06
C ILE A 45 1.01 23.55 -0.40
N LYS A 46 1.04 24.62 0.41
CA LYS A 46 -0.13 25.18 1.07
C LYS A 46 -0.18 26.69 0.88
N GLU A 47 -1.36 27.18 0.51
CA GLU A 47 -1.67 28.59 0.37
C GLU A 47 -2.49 29.07 1.58
N GLU A 48 -2.19 30.27 2.06
CA GLU A 48 -2.96 30.99 3.07
C GLU A 48 -3.62 32.21 2.43
N PHE A 49 -4.90 32.40 2.73
CA PHE A 49 -5.71 33.50 2.23
C PHE A 49 -6.14 34.38 3.41
N ASP A 50 -6.24 35.68 3.18
CA ASP A 50 -6.84 36.60 4.16
C ASP A 50 -8.38 36.49 4.17
N GLU A 51 -9.03 37.17 5.12
CA GLU A 51 -10.50 37.23 5.26
C GLU A 51 -11.22 37.79 4.02
N LEU A 52 -10.48 38.50 3.14
CA LEU A 52 -10.98 39.07 1.89
C LEU A 52 -10.74 38.12 0.70
N GLY A 53 -10.17 36.94 0.93
CA GLY A 53 -9.88 35.92 -0.08
C GLY A 53 -8.63 36.20 -0.91
N ARG A 54 -7.76 37.13 -0.50
CA ARG A 54 -6.51 37.44 -1.20
C ARG A 54 -5.39 36.52 -0.70
N LEU A 55 -4.54 36.07 -1.60
CA LEU A 55 -3.36 35.26 -1.26
C LEU A 55 -2.44 36.07 -0.33
N GLN A 56 -2.19 35.54 0.86
CA GLN A 56 -1.25 36.09 1.83
C GLN A 56 0.15 35.54 1.60
N ARG A 57 0.28 34.20 1.51
CA ARG A 57 1.54 33.52 1.27
C ARG A 57 1.34 32.09 0.80
N THR A 58 2.36 31.54 0.14
CA THR A 58 2.44 30.14 -0.28
C THR A 58 3.63 29.48 0.38
N CYS A 59 3.40 28.43 1.17
CA CYS A 59 4.44 27.67 1.87
C CYS A 59 4.59 26.27 1.28
N ASN A 60 5.82 25.77 1.19
CA ASN A 60 6.08 24.40 0.77
C ASN A 60 7.22 23.72 1.54
N SER A 61 7.18 22.39 1.54
CA SER A 61 8.25 21.52 2.06
C SER A 61 8.11 20.12 1.49
N GLU A 62 9.23 19.44 1.36
CA GLU A 62 9.25 17.98 1.19
C GLU A 62 9.17 17.32 2.57
N VAL A 63 8.29 16.33 2.72
CA VAL A 63 8.03 15.66 3.99
C VAL A 63 7.81 14.17 3.75
N SER A 64 8.50 13.34 4.54
CA SER A 64 8.22 11.89 4.62
C SER A 64 6.88 11.63 5.30
N VAL A 65 6.00 10.92 4.61
CA VAL A 65 4.65 10.53 5.02
C VAL A 65 4.44 9.05 4.75
N ASN A 66 3.76 8.35 5.66
CA ASN A 66 3.51 6.93 5.50
C ASN A 66 2.50 6.63 4.37
N LYS A 67 2.67 5.47 3.74
CA LYS A 67 1.77 4.87 2.76
C LYS A 67 1.59 3.38 3.02
N CYS A 68 0.51 2.81 2.49
CA CYS A 68 0.28 1.37 2.46
C CYS A 68 0.74 0.79 1.13
N GLU A 69 1.57 -0.23 1.16
CA GLU A 69 2.06 -0.91 -0.04
C GLU A 69 2.16 -2.41 0.19
N GLY A 70 1.79 -3.21 -0.80
CA GLY A 70 1.81 -4.65 -0.66
C GLY A 70 0.87 -5.43 -1.55
N ALA A 71 0.97 -6.76 -1.44
CA ALA A 71 0.10 -7.71 -2.10
C ALA A 71 -0.77 -8.47 -1.08
N CYS A 72 -2.05 -8.63 -1.39
CA CYS A 72 -3.01 -9.40 -0.60
C CYS A 72 -3.55 -10.56 -1.43
N ASN A 73 -3.76 -11.73 -0.83
CA ASN A 73 -4.27 -12.88 -1.55
C ASN A 73 -5.73 -12.66 -1.91
N SER A 74 -6.00 -12.77 -3.21
CA SER A 74 -7.34 -12.64 -3.77
C SER A 74 -7.59 -13.83 -4.69
N GLN A 75 -8.81 -14.35 -4.69
CA GLN A 75 -9.18 -15.51 -5.48
C GLN A 75 -10.53 -15.32 -6.18
N VAL A 76 -10.64 -15.96 -7.34
CA VAL A 76 -11.89 -16.06 -8.10
C VAL A 76 -12.25 -17.53 -8.28
N GLN A 77 -13.48 -17.87 -7.94
CA GLN A 77 -14.02 -19.22 -8.09
C GLN A 77 -15.20 -19.19 -9.06
N PRO A 78 -15.30 -20.12 -10.03
CA PRO A 78 -16.50 -20.26 -10.84
C PRO A 78 -17.73 -20.51 -9.98
N SER A 79 -18.86 -19.90 -10.31
CA SER A 79 -20.09 -20.00 -9.52
C SER A 79 -21.33 -19.93 -10.39
N VAL A 80 -22.26 -20.86 -10.15
CA VAL A 80 -23.57 -20.91 -10.82
C VAL A 80 -24.64 -20.09 -10.10
N ILE A 81 -24.36 -19.62 -8.88
CA ILE A 81 -25.30 -18.85 -8.05
C ILE A 81 -25.15 -17.34 -8.21
N THR A 82 -24.00 -16.87 -8.70
CA THR A 82 -23.75 -15.45 -8.94
C THR A 82 -24.03 -15.10 -10.41
N PRO A 83 -24.71 -13.98 -10.71
CA PRO A 83 -25.05 -13.59 -12.10
C PRO A 83 -23.81 -13.32 -12.97
N THR A 84 -22.67 -13.02 -12.37
CA THR A 84 -21.37 -12.85 -13.04
C THR A 84 -20.71 -14.16 -13.46
N GLY A 85 -21.22 -15.31 -13.02
CA GLY A 85 -20.60 -16.63 -13.24
C GLY A 85 -19.37 -16.91 -12.37
N PHE A 86 -18.98 -15.98 -11.49
CA PHE A 86 -17.80 -16.08 -10.63
C PHE A 86 -18.08 -15.46 -9.26
N LEU A 87 -17.69 -16.18 -8.21
CA LEU A 87 -17.55 -15.69 -6.85
C LEU A 87 -16.16 -15.07 -6.69
N LYS A 88 -16.11 -13.82 -6.22
CA LYS A 88 -14.87 -13.06 -6.03
C LYS A 88 -14.60 -12.88 -4.54
N GLU A 89 -13.42 -13.29 -4.10
CA GLU A 89 -12.87 -12.99 -2.77
C GLU A 89 -11.64 -12.11 -2.98
N CYS A 90 -11.83 -10.80 -2.84
CA CYS A 90 -10.85 -9.78 -3.17
C CYS A 90 -10.42 -9.07 -1.89
N TYR A 91 -9.13 -8.81 -1.74
CA TYR A 91 -8.53 -8.08 -0.63
C TYR A 91 -7.56 -7.03 -1.15
N CYS A 92 -7.58 -5.84 -0.55
CA CYS A 92 -6.65 -4.74 -0.86
C CYS A 92 -5.88 -4.32 0.39
N CYS A 93 -4.60 -4.02 0.22
CA CYS A 93 -3.76 -3.40 1.26
C CYS A 93 -4.20 -1.95 1.48
N ARG A 94 -4.78 -1.67 2.65
CA ARG A 94 -5.34 -0.37 3.01
C ARG A 94 -5.02 -0.01 4.45
N GLU A 95 -5.20 1.25 4.81
CA GLU A 95 -4.98 1.77 6.14
C GLU A 95 -5.92 1.13 7.16
N SER A 96 -5.37 0.56 8.22
CA SER A 96 -6.12 0.06 9.38
C SER A 96 -6.28 1.11 10.47
N PHE A 97 -5.47 2.18 10.47
CA PHE A 97 -5.58 3.33 11.36
C PHE A 97 -4.90 4.57 10.75
N LEU A 98 -5.51 5.74 10.96
CA LEU A 98 -4.98 7.03 10.54
C LEU A 98 -4.56 7.82 11.77
N ARG A 99 -3.32 8.31 11.79
CA ARG A 99 -2.81 9.19 12.83
C ARG A 99 -2.67 10.61 12.29
N GLU A 100 -3.12 11.57 13.08
CA GLU A 100 -2.90 12.99 12.81
C GLU A 100 -1.51 13.41 13.28
N ARG A 101 -0.79 14.16 12.44
CA ARG A 101 0.52 14.73 12.70
C ARG A 101 0.56 16.19 12.24
N VAL A 102 1.16 17.06 13.04
CA VAL A 102 1.46 18.44 12.63
C VAL A 102 2.80 18.43 11.91
N ILE A 103 2.85 19.06 10.74
CA ILE A 103 4.07 19.24 9.96
C ILE A 103 4.30 20.72 9.68
N THR A 104 5.56 21.14 9.71
CA THR A 104 5.96 22.54 9.51
C THR A 104 6.53 22.70 8.11
N LEU A 105 5.89 23.53 7.30
CA LEU A 105 6.38 23.96 5.99
C LEU A 105 7.37 25.11 6.19
N THR A 106 8.55 25.03 5.56
CA THR A 106 9.68 25.95 5.82
C THR A 106 9.97 26.93 4.69
N HIS A 107 9.42 26.72 3.49
CA HIS A 107 9.66 27.58 2.33
C HIS A 107 8.40 28.38 2.02
N CYS A 108 8.25 29.52 2.70
CA CYS A 108 7.14 30.45 2.49
C CYS A 108 7.54 31.60 1.56
N TYR A 109 6.62 31.96 0.66
CA TYR A 109 6.78 33.01 -0.33
C TYR A 109 5.59 33.96 -0.31
N ASP A 110 5.86 35.25 -0.50
CA ASP A 110 4.87 36.29 -0.74
C ASP A 110 4.19 36.13 -2.11
N PRO A 111 3.07 36.81 -2.37
CA PRO A 111 2.37 36.77 -3.66
C PRO A 111 3.25 37.22 -4.85
N ASP A 112 4.24 38.07 -4.58
CA ASP A 112 5.23 38.53 -5.55
C ASP A 112 6.38 37.53 -5.77
N GLY A 113 6.37 36.38 -5.09
CA GLY A 113 7.40 35.33 -5.17
C GLY A 113 8.64 35.58 -4.30
N GLY A 114 8.65 36.63 -3.49
CA GLY A 114 9.72 36.90 -2.51
C GLY A 114 9.70 35.90 -1.36
N ARG A 115 10.87 35.41 -0.92
CA ARG A 115 10.94 34.49 0.23
C ARG A 115 10.71 35.22 1.55
N LEU A 116 9.78 34.72 2.35
CA LEU A 116 9.48 35.21 3.69
C LEU A 116 10.54 34.72 4.69
N THR A 117 11.20 35.66 5.37
CA THR A 117 12.25 35.40 6.37
C THR A 117 11.89 35.89 7.77
N LYS A 118 10.80 36.65 7.90
CA LYS A 118 10.33 37.20 9.17
C LYS A 118 9.75 36.09 10.05
N GLU A 119 10.09 36.13 11.34
CA GLU A 119 9.53 35.21 12.35
C GLU A 119 7.99 35.26 12.35
N GLY A 120 7.36 34.08 12.36
CA GLY A 120 5.91 33.92 12.23
C GLY A 120 5.38 33.88 10.79
N GLN A 121 6.16 34.34 9.79
CA GLN A 121 5.77 34.31 8.38
C GLN A 121 6.61 33.33 7.55
N SER A 122 7.82 33.00 8.01
CA SER A 122 8.75 32.09 7.33
C SER A 122 8.36 30.62 7.37
N THR A 123 7.47 30.23 8.27
CA THR A 123 7.01 28.84 8.45
C THR A 123 5.49 28.75 8.59
N MET A 124 4.93 27.58 8.29
CA MET A 124 3.51 27.30 8.41
C MET A 124 3.28 25.88 8.91
N ASP A 125 2.53 25.75 10.00
CA ASP A 125 2.13 24.44 10.53
C ASP A 125 0.81 23.99 9.90
N ILE A 126 0.79 22.75 9.41
CA ILE A 126 -0.42 22.12 8.88
C ILE A 126 -0.66 20.77 9.56
N LYS A 127 -1.93 20.39 9.67
CA LYS A 127 -2.34 19.07 10.15
C LYS A 127 -2.47 18.11 8.98
N LEU A 128 -1.73 17.02 9.01
CA LEU A 128 -1.78 15.95 8.02
C LEU A 128 -2.19 14.65 8.70
N ARG A 129 -3.00 13.82 8.02
CA ARG A 129 -3.34 12.48 8.48
C ARG A 129 -2.60 11.46 7.62
N GLU A 130 -1.88 10.56 8.26
CA GLU A 130 -1.10 9.51 7.61
C GLU A 130 -1.46 8.13 8.17
N PRO A 131 -1.34 7.04 7.38
CA PRO A 131 -1.51 5.68 7.88
C PRO A 131 -0.51 5.36 9.01
N ALA A 132 -1.01 4.89 10.14
CA ALA A 132 -0.16 4.35 11.21
C ALA A 132 0.08 2.85 11.05
N GLU A 133 -0.87 2.15 10.43
CA GLU A 133 -0.82 0.71 10.20
C GLU A 133 -1.64 0.38 8.94
N CYS A 134 -1.22 -0.64 8.20
CA CYS A 134 -1.83 -1.13 6.97
C CYS A 134 -2.12 -2.62 7.07
N LYS A 135 -3.27 -3.06 6.53
CA LYS A 135 -3.70 -4.47 6.52
C LYS A 135 -4.46 -4.80 5.24
N CYS A 136 -4.62 -6.09 4.96
CA CYS A 136 -5.46 -6.58 3.87
C CYS A 136 -6.94 -6.54 4.27
N PHE A 137 -7.77 -5.81 3.51
CA PHE A 137 -9.19 -5.67 3.76
C PHE A 137 -10.02 -6.10 2.56
N LYS A 138 -11.14 -6.78 2.80
CA LYS A 138 -12.06 -7.22 1.75
C LYS A 138 -12.53 -6.05 0.88
N CYS A 139 -12.40 -6.19 -0.43
CA CYS A 139 -12.79 -5.17 -1.39
C CYS A 139 -14.29 -4.84 -1.26
N GLY A 140 -14.64 -3.56 -1.34
CA GLY A 140 -16.03 -3.08 -1.22
C GLY A 140 -16.57 -2.97 0.20
N ASP A 141 -15.79 -3.37 1.21
CA ASP A 141 -16.07 -2.99 2.60
C ASP A 141 -15.54 -1.58 2.85
N PHE A 142 -16.48 -0.66 3.12
CA PHE A 142 -16.24 0.73 3.47
C PHE A 142 -16.72 1.03 4.90
N SER A 143 -17.07 0.01 5.69
CA SER A 143 -17.54 0.21 7.06
C SER A 143 -16.41 0.74 7.93
N ARG A 144 -16.27 2.07 7.94
CA ARG A 144 -15.31 2.79 8.75
C ARG A 144 -15.74 4.24 9.01
#